data_AF-A0A409XTQ6-F1
#
_entry.id   AF-A0A409XTQ6-F1
#
_cell.length_a   1.000
_cell.length_b   1.000
_cell.length_c   1.000
_cell.angle_alpha   90.00
_cell.angle_beta   90.00
_cell.angle_gamma   90.00
#
_symmetry.space_group_name_H-M   'P 1'
#
loop_
_entity.id
_entity.type
_entity.pdbx_description
1 polymer ?
#
loop_
_entity_poly.entity_id
_entity_poly.type
_entity_poly.pdbx_seq_one_letter_code
_entity_poly.pdbx_strand_id
1 'polypeptide(L)'
;MQRSAVLWITGAFRTSPTGGVEALVGLPPINLLLRRLSDRADYRFATLTPTHPVRAFLSRFNCGTIAPHPTLSIQTMSEPDIFHTSGTLFESDTNVLALTETLLPMNPLSRSGVPRQLIDK
;
A
#
# COMPACT_ATOMS: atom_id res chain seq x y z
N MET A 1 -23.16 -16.38 38.46
CA MET A 1 -21.72 -16.71 38.65
C MET A 1 -21.34 -18.05 38.01
N GLN A 2 -22.01 -19.17 38.32
CA GLN A 2 -21.62 -20.52 37.85
C GLN A 2 -21.75 -20.75 36.32
N ARG A 3 -22.78 -20.20 35.67
CA ARG A 3 -22.98 -20.34 34.22
C ARG A 3 -21.83 -19.77 33.39
N SER A 4 -21.24 -18.66 33.83
CA SER A 4 -20.08 -18.05 33.16
C SER A 4 -18.85 -18.96 33.27
N ALA A 5 -18.56 -19.50 34.46
CA ALA A 5 -17.45 -20.45 34.63
C ALA A 5 -17.61 -21.72 33.78
N VAL A 6 -18.83 -22.24 33.69
CA VAL A 6 -19.14 -23.41 32.84
C VAL A 6 -18.93 -23.08 31.36
N LEU A 7 -19.34 -21.89 30.88
CA LEU A 7 -19.07 -21.46 29.50
C LEU A 7 -17.58 -21.28 29.20
N TRP A 8 -16.78 -20.83 30.18
CA TRP A 8 -15.32 -20.73 30.06
C TRP A 8 -14.65 -22.12 29.98
N ILE A 9 -15.06 -23.07 30.82
CA ILE A 9 -14.49 -24.42 30.87
C ILE A 9 -14.91 -25.26 29.66
N THR A 10 -16.17 -25.13 29.23
CA THR A 10 -16.71 -25.92 28.09
C THR A 10 -16.31 -25.37 26.73
N GLY A 11 -15.54 -24.27 26.67
CA GLY A 11 -15.08 -23.69 25.41
C GLY A 11 -16.22 -23.26 24.49
N ALA A 12 -17.44 -23.09 25.03
CA ALA A 12 -18.65 -22.82 24.25
C ALA A 12 -18.75 -21.37 23.75
N PHE A 13 -17.60 -20.72 23.54
CA PHE A 13 -17.50 -19.59 22.63
C PHE A 13 -17.74 -20.13 21.21
N ARG A 14 -18.98 -20.04 20.74
CA ARG A 14 -19.33 -20.28 19.32
C ARG A 14 -18.59 -19.35 18.34
N THR A 15 -17.82 -18.41 18.85
CA THR A 15 -16.82 -17.66 18.10
C THR A 15 -15.48 -17.93 18.78
N SER A 16 -14.72 -18.92 18.29
CA SER A 16 -13.29 -18.87 18.56
C SER A 16 -12.81 -17.44 18.26
N PRO A 17 -12.02 -16.79 19.14
CA PRO A 17 -11.46 -15.49 18.79
C PRO A 17 -10.74 -15.70 17.46
N THR A 18 -11.19 -15.09 16.37
CA THR A 18 -10.63 -15.34 15.04
C THR A 18 -9.11 -15.19 15.07
N GLY A 19 -8.62 -14.18 15.80
CA GLY A 19 -7.19 -13.98 16.04
C GLY A 19 -6.49 -15.11 16.81
N GLY A 20 -7.18 -15.83 17.70
CA GLY A 20 -6.64 -16.99 18.41
C GLY A 20 -6.49 -18.24 17.53
N VAL A 21 -7.43 -18.46 16.60
CA VAL A 21 -7.33 -19.54 15.60
C VAL A 21 -6.32 -19.19 14.51
N GLU A 22 -6.30 -17.94 14.05
CA GLU A 22 -5.29 -17.44 13.12
C GLU A 22 -3.88 -17.63 13.70
N ALA A 23 -3.66 -17.29 14.98
CA ALA A 23 -2.38 -17.53 15.65
C ALA A 23 -2.00 -19.01 15.73
N LEU A 24 -2.96 -19.91 15.99
CA LEU A 24 -2.72 -21.36 16.02
C LEU A 24 -2.34 -21.93 14.64
N VAL A 25 -2.82 -21.34 13.55
CA VAL A 25 -2.48 -21.71 12.16
C VAL A 25 -1.24 -20.94 11.66
N GLY A 26 -0.68 -20.04 12.49
CA GLY A 26 0.45 -19.18 12.12
C GLY A 26 0.10 -18.08 11.12
N LEU A 27 -1.20 -17.81 10.91
CA LEU A 27 -1.65 -16.68 10.10
C LEU A 27 -1.47 -15.39 10.91
N PRO A 28 -0.76 -14.39 10.36
CA PRO A 28 -0.66 -13.09 11.01
C PRO A 28 -2.04 -12.42 11.01
N PRO A 29 -2.39 -11.68 12.07
CA PRO A 29 -3.67 -11.00 12.15
C PRO A 29 -3.87 -10.04 10.97
N ILE A 30 -5.11 -9.90 10.50
CA ILE A 30 -5.44 -9.18 9.26
C ILE A 30 -4.92 -7.74 9.22
N ASN A 31 -4.86 -7.05 10.37
CA ASN A 31 -4.31 -5.70 10.47
C ASN A 31 -2.83 -5.62 10.07
N LEU A 32 -2.05 -6.67 10.37
CA LEU A 32 -0.63 -6.76 10.05
C LEU A 32 -0.44 -7.06 8.56
N LEU A 33 -1.33 -7.87 7.97
CA LEU A 33 -1.35 -8.09 6.53
C LEU A 33 -1.66 -6.80 5.76
N LEU A 34 -2.67 -6.05 6.20
CA LEU A 34 -3.01 -4.76 5.61
C LEU A 34 -1.84 -3.77 5.69
N ARG A 35 -1.15 -3.72 6.84
CA ARG A 35 0.06 -2.90 7.01
C ARG A 35 1.21 -3.34 6.09
N ARG A 36 1.46 -4.63 5.93
CA ARG A 36 2.50 -5.11 4.99
C ARG A 36 2.14 -4.79 3.54
N LEU A 37 0.86 -4.85 3.19
CA LEU A 37 0.38 -4.47 1.86
C LEU A 37 0.56 -2.97 1.62
N SER A 38 0.28 -2.12 2.60
CA SER A 38 0.53 -0.68 2.49
C SER A 38 2.01 -0.37 2.34
N ASP A 39 2.85 -0.93 3.22
CA ASP A 39 4.30 -0.70 3.16
C ASP A 39 4.84 -1.09 1.77
N ARG A 40 4.40 -2.24 1.25
CA ARG A 40 4.81 -2.69 -0.10
C ARG A 40 4.27 -1.80 -1.22
N ALA A 41 3.08 -1.23 -1.06
CA ALA A 41 2.54 -0.26 -2.01
C ALA A 41 3.38 1.02 -2.04
N ASP A 42 3.80 1.51 -0.87
CA ASP A 42 4.67 2.70 -0.73
C ASP A 42 6.04 2.46 -1.38
N TYR A 43 6.67 1.31 -1.12
CA TYR A 43 7.93 0.93 -1.78
C TYR A 43 7.76 0.86 -3.31
N ARG A 44 6.67 0.26 -3.81
CA ARG A 44 6.41 0.20 -5.25
C ARG A 44 6.21 1.60 -5.83
N PHE A 45 5.48 2.45 -5.14
CA PHE A 45 5.27 3.85 -5.55
C PHE A 45 6.58 4.63 -5.61
N ALA A 46 7.48 4.46 -4.65
CA ALA A 46 8.82 5.06 -4.65
C ALA A 46 9.65 4.67 -5.89
N THR A 47 9.53 3.42 -6.35
CA THR A 47 10.23 2.94 -7.55
C THR A 47 9.65 3.44 -8.88
N LEU A 48 8.45 4.04 -8.87
CA LEU A 48 7.85 4.56 -10.10
C LEU A 48 8.60 5.80 -10.58
N THR A 49 8.85 5.89 -11.89
CA THR A 49 9.44 7.08 -12.48
C THR A 49 8.55 8.30 -12.26
N PRO A 50 9.10 9.52 -12.18
CA PRO A 50 8.31 10.76 -12.14
C PRO A 50 7.31 10.89 -13.29
N THR A 51 7.63 10.27 -14.42
CA THR A 51 6.81 10.18 -15.63
C THR A 51 5.87 8.97 -15.66
N HIS A 52 5.61 8.32 -14.52
CA HIS A 52 4.68 7.18 -14.49
C HIS A 52 3.24 7.66 -14.31
N PRO A 53 2.26 7.20 -15.11
CA PRO A 53 0.88 7.70 -15.05
C PRO A 53 0.20 7.43 -13.71
N VAL A 54 0.49 6.29 -13.08
CA VAL A 54 -0.02 5.98 -11.72
C VAL A 54 0.59 6.91 -10.68
N ARG A 55 1.85 7.34 -10.86
CA ARG A 55 2.47 8.33 -9.97
C ARG A 55 1.81 9.69 -10.18
N ALA A 56 1.50 10.05 -11.43
CA ALA A 56 0.85 11.32 -11.73
C ALA A 56 -0.61 11.42 -11.23
N PHE A 57 -1.26 10.27 -11.11
CA PHE A 57 -2.61 10.13 -10.58
C PHE A 57 -2.63 10.23 -9.06
N LEU A 58 -1.71 9.51 -8.40
CA LEU A 58 -1.67 9.35 -6.94
C LEU A 58 -0.78 10.38 -6.21
N SER A 59 0.02 11.16 -6.93
CA SER A 59 0.86 12.18 -6.32
C SER A 59 0.12 13.51 -6.22
N ARG A 60 0.12 14.07 -5.01
CA ARG A 60 -0.29 15.45 -4.76
C ARG A 60 0.70 16.43 -5.39
N PHE A 61 1.96 16.02 -5.58
CA PHE A 61 3.02 16.84 -6.20
C PHE A 61 3.44 16.26 -7.55
N ASN A 62 2.71 16.58 -8.61
CA ASN A 62 3.04 16.18 -9.96
C ASN A 62 4.34 16.85 -10.38
N CYS A 63 5.30 16.07 -10.88
CA CYS A 63 6.59 16.58 -11.35
C CYS A 63 6.50 17.34 -12.69
N GLY A 64 5.35 17.97 -13.00
CA GLY A 64 5.13 18.81 -14.19
C GLY A 64 5.25 18.11 -15.56
N THR A 65 5.66 16.84 -15.60
CA THR A 65 5.98 16.13 -16.84
C THR A 65 4.78 15.39 -17.42
N ILE A 66 3.76 15.10 -16.60
CA ILE A 66 2.49 14.52 -17.03
C ILE A 66 1.37 15.46 -16.62
N ALA A 67 0.50 15.80 -17.56
CA ALA A 67 -0.74 16.50 -17.26
C ALA A 67 -1.63 15.58 -16.40
N PRO A 68 -2.03 15.99 -15.18
CA PRO A 68 -2.94 15.19 -14.37
C PRO A 68 -4.24 14.93 -15.12
N HIS A 69 -4.85 13.76 -14.86
CA HIS A 69 -6.18 13.50 -15.37
C HIS A 69 -7.17 14.52 -14.77
N PRO A 70 -7.96 15.23 -15.61
CA PRO A 70 -8.71 16.43 -15.20
C PRO A 70 -9.81 16.19 -14.15
N THR A 71 -10.21 14.93 -13.94
CA THR A 71 -11.34 14.58 -13.05
C THR A 71 -10.99 13.54 -12.00
N LEU A 72 -9.88 12.82 -12.18
CA LEU A 72 -9.57 11.65 -11.36
C LEU A 72 -8.24 11.76 -10.63
N SER A 73 -7.42 12.77 -10.95
CA SER A 73 -6.18 13.02 -10.22
C SER A 73 -6.49 13.51 -8.82
N ILE A 74 -5.68 13.09 -7.85
CA ILE A 74 -5.73 13.59 -6.47
C ILE A 74 -5.61 15.12 -6.42
N GLN A 75 -4.85 15.70 -7.35
CA GLN A 75 -4.69 17.16 -7.43
C GLN A 75 -5.95 17.91 -7.81
N THR A 76 -6.87 17.24 -8.48
CA THR A 76 -8.14 17.83 -8.92
C THR A 76 -9.26 17.64 -7.90
N MET A 77 -9.02 16.89 -6.83
CA MET A 77 -10.00 16.69 -5.75
C MET A 77 -10.06 17.89 -4.82
N SER A 78 -11.24 18.14 -4.26
CA SER A 78 -11.44 19.14 -3.22
C SER A 78 -10.82 18.67 -1.90
N GLU A 79 -10.37 19.59 -1.04
CA GLU A 79 -9.83 19.24 0.29
C GLU A 79 -10.73 18.29 1.11
N PRO A 80 -12.07 18.49 1.22
CA PRO A 80 -12.90 17.55 1.96
C PRO A 80 -12.93 16.15 1.33
N ASP A 81 -12.92 16.04 -0.01
CA ASP A 81 -12.89 14.74 -0.69
C ASP A 81 -11.57 14.01 -0.42
N ILE A 82 -10.45 14.73 -0.31
CA ILE A 82 -9.14 14.20 0.08
C ILE A 82 -9.17 13.65 1.51
N PHE A 83 -9.80 14.37 2.45
CA PHE A 83 -9.96 13.88 3.83
C PHE A 83 -10.86 12.64 3.92
N HIS A 84 -11.89 12.55 3.09
CA HIS A 84 -12.76 11.36 3.04
C HIS A 84 -12.13 10.15 2.34
N THR A 85 -11.14 10.38 1.47
CA THR A 85 -10.40 9.33 0.75
C THR A 85 -9.05 8.99 1.39
N SER A 86 -8.84 9.46 2.63
CA SER A 86 -7.59 9.26 3.38
C SER A 86 -7.26 7.79 3.59
N GLY A 87 -6.05 7.42 3.19
CA GLY A 87 -5.52 6.06 3.29
C GLY A 87 -4.08 5.99 2.80
N THR A 88 -3.41 4.88 3.09
CA THR A 88 -1.97 4.69 2.84
C THR A 88 -1.56 4.94 1.39
N LEU A 89 -2.46 4.69 0.45
CA LEU A 89 -2.23 4.89 -0.98
C LEU A 89 -2.24 6.38 -1.38
N PHE A 90 -3.04 7.20 -0.68
CA PHE A 90 -3.20 8.64 -0.90
C PHE A 90 -2.12 9.47 -0.18
N GLU A 91 -1.59 8.93 0.92
CA GLU A 91 -0.45 9.47 1.67
C GLU A 91 0.89 8.96 1.14
N SER A 92 0.91 8.40 -0.07
CA SER A 92 2.12 7.81 -0.66
C SER A 92 3.27 8.83 -0.77
N ASP A 93 3.00 10.10 -1.10
CA ASP A 93 4.04 11.14 -1.14
C ASP A 93 4.68 11.37 0.25
N THR A 94 3.88 11.39 1.32
CA THR A 94 4.39 11.54 2.70
C THR A 94 5.07 10.27 3.20
N ASN A 95 4.53 9.11 2.85
CA ASN A 95 5.08 7.81 3.24
C ASN A 95 6.42 7.55 2.56
N VAL A 96 6.57 7.94 1.29
CA VAL A 96 7.86 7.87 0.57
C VAL A 96 8.91 8.76 1.21
N LEU A 97 8.55 9.96 1.68
CA LEU A 97 9.49 10.82 2.41
C LEU A 97 9.92 10.21 3.76
N ALA A 98 9.07 9.41 4.38
CA ALA A 98 9.37 8.69 5.61
C ALA A 98 10.19 7.40 5.39
N LEU A 99 10.36 6.93 4.15
CA LEU A 99 11.21 5.78 3.85
C LEU A 99 12.67 6.15 4.11
N THR A 100 13.29 5.46 5.07
CA THR A 100 14.71 5.62 5.41
C THR A 100 15.62 4.87 4.44
N GLU A 101 15.09 3.89 3.72
CA GLU A 101 15.84 3.11 2.73
C GLU A 101 15.90 3.85 1.40
N THR A 102 17.11 4.18 0.95
CA THR A 102 17.33 4.73 -0.39
C THR A 102 17.21 3.61 -1.41
N LEU A 103 16.06 3.52 -2.08
CA LEU A 103 15.87 2.57 -3.17
C LEU A 103 16.62 3.06 -4.40
N LEU A 104 17.69 2.34 -4.78
CA LEU A 104 18.35 2.61 -6.04
C LEU A 104 17.38 2.29 -7.20
N PRO A 105 17.34 3.13 -8.25
CA PRO A 105 16.52 2.87 -9.41
C PRO A 105 16.89 1.50 -9.99
N MET A 106 15.87 0.72 -10.33
CA MET A 106 16.03 -0.64 -10.87
C MET A 106 16.92 -0.61 -12.11
N ASN A 107 17.90 -1.52 -12.17
CA ASN A 107 18.80 -1.63 -13.32
C ASN A 107 17.97 -1.80 -14.61
N PRO A 108 18.16 -0.95 -15.63
CA PRO A 108 17.38 -1.00 -16.88
C PRO A 108 17.49 -2.36 -17.58
N LEU A 109 18.58 -3.10 -17.40
CA LEU A 109 18.77 -4.44 -17.94
C LEU A 109 17.91 -5.52 -17.27
N SER A 110 17.36 -5.23 -16.08
CA SER A 110 16.50 -6.15 -15.33
C SER A 110 15.01 -5.93 -15.60
N ARG A 111 14.65 -4.93 -16.43
CA ARG A 111 13.27 -4.63 -16.80
C ARG A 111 12.79 -5.65 -17.85
N SER A 112 11.92 -6.56 -17.44
CA SER A 112 11.21 -7.46 -18.37
C SER A 112 10.40 -6.62 -19.37
N GLY A 113 10.73 -6.71 -20.66
CA GLY A 113 10.04 -5.99 -21.74
C GLY A 113 10.85 -4.89 -22.45
N VAL A 114 12.14 -4.70 -22.17
CA VAL A 114 12.99 -3.81 -22.98
C VAL A 114 13.33 -4.52 -24.30
N PRO A 115 12.95 -4.00 -25.49
CA PRO A 115 13.38 -4.58 -26.74
C PRO A 115 14.90 -4.49 -26.85
N ARG A 116 15.51 -5.62 -27.19
CA ARG A 116 16.96 -5.88 -27.26
C ARG A 116 17.68 -5.13 -28.40
N GLN A 117 17.20 -3.94 -28.78
CA GLN A 117 17.66 -3.19 -29.97
C GLN A 117 18.35 -1.85 -29.66
N LEU A 118 18.79 -1.62 -28.43
CA LEU A 118 19.62 -0.46 -28.10
C LEU A 118 20.90 -0.87 -27.38
N ILE A 119 21.63 -1.83 -27.97
CA ILE A 119 22.98 -2.22 -27.52
C ILE A 119 24.06 -1.97 -28.59
N ASP A 120 23.69 -1.63 -29.84
CA ASP A 120 24.68 -1.23 -30.85
C ASP A 120 24.35 0.17 -31.42
N LYS A 121 25.03 1.18 -30.88
CA LYS A 121 25.47 2.36 -31.63
C LYS A 121 26.64 3.03 -30.93
#